data_AF-A0A4Z2F794-F1
#
_entry.id   AF-A0A4Z2F794-F1
#
_cell.length_a   1.000
_cell.length_b   1.000
_cell.length_c   1.000
_cell.angle_alpha   90.00
_cell.angle_beta   90.00
_cell.angle_gamma   90.00
#
_symmetry.space_group_name_H-M   'P 1'
#
loop_
_entity.id
_entity.type
_entity.pdbx_description
1 polymer ?
#
loop_
_entity_poly.entity_id
_entity_poly.type
_entity_poly.pdbx_seq_one_letter_code
_entity_poly.pdbx_strand_id
1 'polypeptide(L)'
;MQSEMCEVQINIVCEVRPGPEFLTRSYTFHPSRHFQALQHYYTDSSCEDPAYSLVVRGKLRLRQASWITRGATEAEHHLSKVGVVVHSLAAKQRLASMLPPSCVGPTLGRVVPGKTCELYNTRAGRGCLEALGFSMMEMGMIRVETQHHGHGGKVQELLLGDIHTDWTQRTQYRPTGYQQPLQNAMNHIHPCPVCALVYRSSEQRPPVLHRSPAALLPLAGRWVSRRCETRPNVLFLTRDFTFDPEQHAWQGVYRHYSDPVCSQPTFTLRASGHYAQGNPSAKVSGATEFVFKVTQVGVTALEESTAKLLNGTRAGKCGQAGGWEIGVEQDLAPTDGCTLLGIKLPHKEYELFTTELDHRKHPLLFIGERPTDGSSPDRPQRRPTSFQAPMELCGGGGTQPSRRYGSGFNSKQVQLAANGTMRLAQLVLLVLGSVLGSWLCAY
;
A
#
# COMPACT_ATOMS: atom_id res chain seq x y z
N MET A 1 -16.72 -4.67 -13.78
CA MET A 1 -16.28 -4.94 -12.40
C MET A 1 -16.73 -6.30 -11.86
N GLN A 2 -18.04 -6.60 -11.69
CA GLN A 2 -18.45 -7.91 -11.11
C GLN A 2 -17.93 -9.12 -11.91
N SER A 3 -18.01 -9.08 -13.24
CA SER A 3 -17.46 -10.12 -14.14
C SER A 3 -15.94 -10.22 -14.08
N GLU A 4 -15.25 -9.09 -13.96
CA GLU A 4 -13.78 -8.99 -13.88
C GLU A 4 -13.23 -9.55 -12.55
N MET A 5 -14.04 -9.52 -11.49
CA MET A 5 -13.65 -10.09 -10.20
C MET A 5 -13.81 -11.61 -10.14
N CYS A 6 -14.60 -12.22 -11.05
CA CYS A 6 -15.03 -13.62 -10.98
C CYS A 6 -13.90 -14.59 -11.32
N GLU A 7 -12.89 -14.67 -10.46
CA GLU A 7 -11.72 -15.53 -10.59
C GLU A 7 -11.02 -15.64 -9.23
N VAL A 8 -9.95 -16.45 -9.17
CA VAL A 8 -9.11 -16.59 -7.97
C VAL A 8 -8.09 -15.45 -7.94
N GLN A 9 -8.16 -14.63 -6.91
CA GLN A 9 -7.33 -13.45 -6.68
C GLN A 9 -6.39 -13.72 -5.51
N ILE A 10 -5.09 -13.64 -5.72
CA ILE A 10 -4.06 -14.06 -4.76
C ILE A 10 -3.07 -12.95 -4.47
N ASN A 11 -2.50 -12.93 -3.27
CA ASN A 11 -1.30 -12.17 -3.01
C ASN A 11 -0.08 -12.89 -3.60
N ILE A 12 0.96 -12.11 -3.92
CA ILE A 12 2.16 -12.61 -4.63
C ILE A 12 3.42 -12.65 -3.76
N VAL A 13 3.35 -12.14 -2.54
CA VAL A 13 4.41 -12.08 -1.52
C VAL A 13 3.81 -12.26 -0.12
N CYS A 14 4.60 -12.62 0.89
CA CYS A 14 4.13 -12.61 2.28
C CYS A 14 3.70 -11.19 2.66
N GLU A 15 2.48 -11.02 3.15
CA GLU A 15 1.94 -9.73 3.54
C GLU A 15 2.20 -9.47 5.03
N VAL A 16 2.66 -8.25 5.36
CA VAL A 16 2.84 -7.80 6.74
C VAL A 16 1.80 -6.74 7.05
N ARG A 17 0.84 -7.07 7.90
CA ARG A 17 -0.23 -6.18 8.39
C ARG A 17 0.12 -5.60 9.75
N PRO A 18 -0.49 -4.47 10.16
CA PRO A 18 -0.25 -3.89 11.49
C PRO A 18 -0.51 -4.91 12.61
N GLY A 19 0.17 -4.80 13.75
CA GLY A 19 -0.02 -5.72 14.88
C GLY A 19 1.25 -6.34 15.45
N PRO A 20 2.24 -6.78 14.64
CA PRO A 20 2.16 -7.22 13.24
C PRO A 20 1.33 -8.49 13.05
N GLU A 21 0.83 -8.72 11.84
CA GLU A 21 0.35 -10.03 11.39
C GLU A 21 0.99 -10.40 10.06
N PHE A 22 1.32 -11.67 9.89
CA PHE A 22 1.95 -12.19 8.68
C PHE A 22 0.99 -13.14 7.98
N LEU A 23 0.70 -12.91 6.70
CA LEU A 23 -0.30 -13.70 6.01
C LEU A 23 -0.07 -13.90 4.52
N THR A 24 -0.67 -14.97 4.01
CA THR A 24 -1.02 -15.11 2.60
C THR A 24 -2.53 -15.19 2.45
N ARG A 25 -3.06 -14.72 1.33
CA ARG A 25 -4.51 -14.62 1.13
C ARG A 25 -4.93 -14.85 -0.31
N SER A 26 -6.03 -15.59 -0.44
CA SER A 26 -6.66 -15.95 -1.71
C SER A 26 -8.17 -15.71 -1.60
N TYR A 27 -8.74 -15.05 -2.60
CA TYR A 27 -10.15 -14.70 -2.67
C TYR A 27 -10.72 -15.23 -3.97
N THR A 28 -11.81 -15.98 -3.87
CA THR A 28 -12.56 -16.48 -5.01
C THR A 28 -13.92 -15.81 -5.03
N PHE A 29 -14.25 -15.12 -6.11
CA PHE A 29 -15.57 -14.54 -6.33
C PHE A 29 -16.32 -15.30 -7.42
N HIS A 30 -17.62 -15.47 -7.23
CA HIS A 30 -18.48 -16.17 -8.16
C HIS A 30 -19.51 -15.23 -8.80
N PRO A 31 -19.97 -15.51 -10.03
CA PRO A 31 -21.06 -14.75 -10.66
C PRO A 31 -22.34 -14.71 -9.82
N SER A 32 -22.56 -15.73 -8.98
CA SER A 32 -23.68 -15.83 -8.03
C SER A 32 -23.56 -14.91 -6.80
N ARG A 33 -22.58 -13.98 -6.78
CA ARG A 33 -22.24 -13.08 -5.67
C ARG A 33 -21.66 -13.75 -4.44
N HIS A 34 -21.49 -15.06 -4.46
CA HIS A 34 -20.79 -15.75 -3.37
C HIS A 34 -19.30 -15.47 -3.45
N PHE A 35 -18.66 -15.42 -2.29
CA PHE A 35 -17.21 -15.40 -2.19
C PHE A 35 -16.71 -16.44 -1.20
N GLN A 36 -15.48 -16.90 -1.44
CA GLN A 36 -14.67 -17.60 -0.46
C GLN A 36 -13.36 -16.86 -0.30
N ALA A 37 -13.00 -16.50 0.93
CA ALA A 37 -11.68 -16.00 1.27
C ALA A 37 -10.94 -17.06 2.09
N LEU A 38 -9.69 -17.31 1.71
CA LEU A 38 -8.75 -18.16 2.41
C LEU A 38 -7.59 -17.28 2.86
N GLN A 39 -7.43 -17.13 4.17
CA GLN A 39 -6.34 -16.35 4.76
C GLN A 39 -5.49 -17.30 5.63
N HIS A 40 -4.21 -17.43 5.31
CA HIS A 40 -3.25 -18.21 6.10
C HIS A 40 -2.41 -17.25 6.93
N TYR A 41 -2.38 -17.44 8.25
CA TYR A 41 -1.60 -16.63 9.19
C TYR A 41 -0.36 -17.40 9.64
N TYR A 42 0.74 -16.67 9.79
CA TYR A 42 2.06 -17.21 10.10
C TYR A 42 2.64 -16.56 11.34
N THR A 43 3.67 -17.19 11.89
CA THR A 43 4.37 -16.73 13.09
C THR A 43 5.56 -15.82 12.74
N ASP A 44 5.95 -15.80 11.47
CA ASP A 44 7.11 -15.11 10.92
C ASP A 44 6.77 -14.29 9.67
N SER A 45 7.55 -13.24 9.41
CA SER A 45 7.39 -12.34 8.26
C SER A 45 7.81 -12.93 6.91
N SER A 46 8.38 -14.13 6.89
CA SER A 46 8.66 -14.87 5.66
C SER A 46 7.54 -15.82 5.26
N CYS A 47 6.49 -15.97 6.08
CA CYS A 47 5.42 -16.95 5.88
C CYS A 47 5.93 -18.39 5.77
N GLU A 48 6.89 -18.76 6.63
CA GLU A 48 7.52 -20.09 6.67
C GLU A 48 6.85 -21.03 7.69
N ASP A 49 6.41 -20.51 8.84
CA ASP A 49 5.79 -21.27 9.94
C ASP A 49 4.29 -20.94 10.08
N PRO A 50 3.38 -21.77 9.51
CA PRO A 50 1.95 -21.53 9.57
C PRO A 50 1.39 -21.65 10.98
N ALA A 51 0.66 -20.64 11.43
CA ALA A 51 -0.04 -20.64 12.71
C ALA A 51 -1.45 -21.20 12.58
N TYR A 52 -2.30 -20.54 11.79
CA TYR A 52 -3.68 -20.93 11.56
C TYR A 52 -4.18 -20.45 10.21
N SER A 53 -5.35 -20.92 9.78
CA SER A 53 -5.98 -20.51 8.53
C SER A 53 -7.45 -20.28 8.71
N LEU A 54 -7.96 -19.23 8.09
CA LEU A 54 -9.37 -18.87 8.08
C LEU A 54 -9.98 -19.16 6.72
N VAL A 55 -11.11 -19.86 6.73
CA VAL A 55 -11.99 -20.01 5.57
C VAL A 55 -13.24 -19.20 5.83
N VAL A 56 -13.40 -18.14 5.06
CA VAL A 56 -14.53 -17.23 5.16
C VAL A 56 -15.39 -17.41 3.93
N ARG A 57 -16.69 -17.63 4.12
CA ARG A 57 -17.67 -17.71 3.05
C ARG A 57 -18.75 -16.68 3.27
N GLY A 58 -19.25 -16.12 2.19
CA GLY A 58 -20.33 -15.14 2.26
C GLY A 58 -20.84 -14.72 0.90
N LYS A 59 -21.58 -13.62 0.91
CA LYS A 59 -22.04 -12.92 -0.29
C LYS A 59 -21.49 -11.51 -0.31
N LEU A 60 -21.16 -11.01 -1.50
CA LEU A 60 -20.68 -9.67 -1.74
C LEU A 60 -21.60 -8.97 -2.75
N ARG A 61 -22.14 -7.82 -2.36
CA ARG A 61 -22.96 -6.97 -3.21
C ARG A 61 -22.26 -5.65 -3.45
N LEU A 62 -21.86 -5.41 -4.69
CA LEU A 62 -21.36 -4.10 -5.11
C LEU A 62 -22.49 -3.07 -5.05
N ARG A 63 -22.17 -1.87 -4.59
CA ARG A 63 -23.10 -0.75 -4.41
C ARG A 63 -22.71 0.37 -5.37
N GLN A 64 -22.54 1.58 -4.85
CA GLN A 64 -22.17 2.78 -5.60
C GLN A 64 -20.65 3.03 -5.58
N ALA A 65 -20.20 4.00 -6.39
CA ALA A 65 -18.88 4.60 -6.21
C ALA A 65 -18.78 5.23 -4.81
N SER A 66 -17.61 5.11 -4.18
CA SER A 66 -17.36 5.71 -2.87
C SER A 66 -17.26 7.22 -2.98
N TRP A 67 -17.99 7.91 -2.11
CA TRP A 67 -17.91 9.36 -1.97
C TRP A 67 -16.74 9.80 -1.08
N ILE A 68 -16.28 8.92 -0.19
CA ILE A 68 -15.13 9.17 0.69
C ILE A 68 -13.82 8.96 -0.07
N THR A 69 -13.69 7.83 -0.76
CA THR A 69 -12.47 7.44 -1.48
C THR A 69 -12.78 7.39 -2.97
N ARG A 70 -12.52 8.51 -3.67
CA ARG A 70 -12.79 8.63 -5.11
C ARG A 70 -12.11 7.50 -5.89
N GLY A 71 -12.82 6.93 -6.87
CA GLY A 71 -12.33 5.78 -7.66
C GLY A 71 -12.52 4.42 -6.99
N ALA A 72 -12.97 4.36 -5.74
CA ALA A 72 -13.39 3.11 -5.11
C ALA A 72 -14.84 2.77 -5.42
N THR A 73 -15.19 1.49 -5.32
CA THR A 73 -16.58 1.02 -5.28
C THR A 73 -16.90 0.51 -3.88
N GLU A 74 -17.98 1.01 -3.29
CA GLU A 74 -18.50 0.52 -2.02
C GLU A 74 -19.18 -0.83 -2.23
N ALA A 75 -19.03 -1.71 -1.25
CA ALA A 75 -19.65 -3.01 -1.28
C ALA A 75 -20.18 -3.42 0.10
N GLU A 76 -21.18 -4.27 0.09
CA GLU A 76 -21.80 -4.82 1.28
C GLU A 76 -21.53 -6.33 1.30
N HIS A 77 -20.99 -6.83 2.41
CA HIS A 77 -20.68 -8.23 2.58
C HIS A 77 -21.51 -8.84 3.70
N HIS A 78 -21.98 -10.06 3.48
CA HIS A 78 -22.67 -10.86 4.48
C HIS A 78 -21.98 -12.20 4.63
N LEU A 79 -21.50 -12.49 5.83
CA LEU A 79 -20.84 -13.75 6.14
C LEU A 79 -21.88 -14.85 6.28
N SER A 80 -21.62 -16.01 5.70
CA SER A 80 -22.42 -17.22 5.88
C SER A 80 -21.75 -18.22 6.81
N LYS A 81 -20.41 -18.31 6.74
CA LYS A 81 -19.62 -19.26 7.53
C LYS A 81 -18.18 -18.77 7.70
N VAL A 82 -17.64 -18.98 8.90
CA VAL A 82 -16.21 -18.81 9.18
C VAL A 82 -15.69 -20.09 9.83
N GLY A 83 -14.66 -20.68 9.25
CA GLY A 83 -13.94 -21.81 9.81
C GLY A 83 -12.49 -21.44 10.10
N VAL A 84 -11.91 -22.08 11.11
CA VAL A 84 -10.49 -21.99 11.45
C VAL A 84 -9.85 -23.37 11.42
N VAL A 85 -8.62 -23.45 10.92
CA VAL A 85 -7.72 -24.59 11.09
C VAL A 85 -6.48 -24.09 11.81
N VAL A 86 -6.14 -24.68 12.95
CA VAL A 86 -4.89 -24.36 13.66
C VAL A 86 -3.86 -25.44 13.32
N HIS A 87 -2.63 -25.06 12.97
CA HIS A 87 -1.68 -25.97 12.32
C HIS A 87 -0.73 -26.69 13.29
N SER A 88 -0.61 -26.21 14.52
CA SER A 88 0.23 -26.85 15.54
C SER A 88 -0.28 -26.64 16.96
N LEU A 89 0.20 -27.45 17.90
CA LEU A 89 -0.10 -27.26 19.33
C LEU A 89 0.46 -25.92 19.84
N ALA A 90 1.66 -25.54 19.38
CA ALA A 90 2.27 -24.25 19.72
C ALA A 90 1.43 -23.08 19.20
N ALA A 91 0.92 -23.16 17.96
CA ALA A 91 0.01 -22.14 17.42
C ALA A 91 -1.30 -22.07 18.21
N LYS A 92 -1.86 -23.21 18.63
CA LYS A 92 -3.04 -23.26 19.50
C LYS A 92 -2.81 -22.56 20.83
N GLN A 93 -1.67 -22.80 21.48
CA GLN A 93 -1.31 -22.16 22.75
C GLN A 93 -1.10 -20.64 22.59
N ARG A 94 -0.41 -20.21 21.52
CA ARG A 94 -0.25 -18.79 21.21
C ARG A 94 -1.59 -18.11 20.99
N LEU A 95 -2.46 -18.70 20.17
CA LEU A 95 -3.81 -18.18 19.94
C LEU A 95 -4.63 -18.11 21.23
N ALA A 96 -4.50 -19.10 22.13
CA ALA A 96 -5.16 -19.08 23.43
C ALA A 96 -4.69 -17.93 24.31
N SER A 97 -3.38 -17.62 24.30
CA SER A 97 -2.81 -16.52 25.08
C SER A 97 -3.26 -15.12 24.63
N MET A 98 -3.67 -14.99 23.37
CA MET A 98 -4.19 -13.72 22.81
C MET A 98 -5.68 -13.51 23.06
N LEU A 99 -6.41 -14.56 23.47
CA LEU A 99 -7.85 -14.52 23.66
C LEU A 99 -8.23 -14.31 25.12
N PRO A 100 -9.34 -13.59 25.39
CA PRO A 100 -9.95 -13.57 26.70
C PRO A 100 -10.28 -14.99 27.19
N PRO A 101 -10.18 -15.29 28.49
CA PRO A 101 -10.49 -16.63 29.02
C PRO A 101 -11.88 -17.14 28.65
N SER A 102 -12.87 -16.24 28.57
CA SER A 102 -14.23 -16.53 28.13
C SER A 102 -14.32 -17.05 26.68
N CYS A 103 -13.31 -16.76 25.86
CA CYS A 103 -13.22 -17.19 24.47
C CYS A 103 -12.34 -18.41 24.25
N VAL A 104 -11.38 -18.69 25.13
CA VAL A 104 -10.47 -19.83 24.98
C VAL A 104 -11.22 -21.16 25.05
N GLY A 105 -12.06 -21.38 26.06
CA GLY A 105 -12.81 -22.62 26.21
C GLY A 105 -13.77 -22.91 25.04
N PRO A 106 -14.69 -21.99 24.71
CA PRO A 106 -15.63 -22.17 23.61
C PRO A 106 -14.99 -22.27 22.22
N THR A 107 -13.91 -21.51 21.99
CA THR A 107 -13.26 -21.43 20.66
C THR A 107 -12.19 -22.49 20.50
N LEU A 108 -11.21 -22.56 21.40
CA LEU A 108 -10.02 -23.40 21.25
C LEU A 108 -10.13 -24.73 21.98
N GLY A 109 -11.04 -24.90 22.94
CA GLY A 109 -11.28 -26.18 23.59
C GLY A 109 -11.64 -27.30 22.60
N ARG A 110 -12.35 -26.95 21.52
CA ARG A 110 -12.80 -27.86 20.46
C ARG A 110 -11.83 -28.01 19.29
N VAL A 111 -10.83 -27.14 19.20
CA VAL A 111 -9.90 -27.12 18.07
C VAL A 111 -8.88 -28.25 18.20
N VAL A 112 -8.89 -29.14 17.20
CA VAL A 112 -7.86 -30.16 17.00
C VAL A 112 -6.93 -29.68 15.89
N PRO A 113 -5.59 -29.67 16.08
CA PRO A 113 -4.68 -29.25 15.04
C PRO A 113 -4.90 -29.98 13.71
N GLY A 114 -4.85 -29.25 12.60
CA GLY A 114 -5.09 -29.76 11.25
C GLY A 114 -6.56 -30.09 10.92
N LYS A 115 -7.50 -29.87 11.86
CA LYS A 115 -8.94 -30.05 11.63
C LYS A 115 -9.66 -28.71 11.62
N THR A 116 -10.62 -28.58 10.72
CA THR A 116 -11.46 -27.40 10.61
C THR A 116 -12.45 -27.34 11.78
N CYS A 117 -12.40 -26.25 12.53
CA CYS A 117 -13.37 -25.89 13.55
C CYS A 117 -14.22 -24.72 13.03
N GLU A 118 -15.52 -24.77 13.25
CA GLU A 118 -16.41 -23.67 12.86
C GLU A 118 -16.44 -22.60 13.94
N LEU A 119 -16.19 -21.35 13.56
CA LEU A 119 -16.23 -20.18 14.44
C LEU A 119 -17.53 -19.39 14.32
N TYR A 120 -18.14 -19.44 13.14
CA TYR A 120 -19.39 -18.76 12.85
C TYR A 120 -20.17 -19.50 11.78
N ASN A 121 -21.49 -19.55 11.97
CA ASN A 121 -22.46 -19.82 10.91
C ASN A 121 -23.75 -19.02 11.19
N THR A 122 -24.63 -18.90 10.21
CA THR A 122 -25.87 -18.12 10.31
C THR A 122 -26.86 -18.61 11.39
N ARG A 123 -26.76 -19.87 11.83
CA ARG A 123 -27.61 -20.48 12.87
C ARG A 123 -27.01 -20.34 14.28
N ALA A 124 -25.70 -20.51 14.42
CA ALA A 124 -25.01 -20.51 15.71
C ALA A 124 -24.53 -19.12 16.17
N GLY A 125 -24.49 -18.14 15.27
CA GLY A 125 -24.05 -16.78 15.60
C GLY A 125 -22.52 -16.65 15.68
N ARG A 126 -22.05 -15.50 16.18
CA ARG A 126 -20.62 -15.12 16.23
C ARG A 126 -20.01 -15.59 17.53
N GLY A 127 -19.24 -16.68 17.50
CA GLY A 127 -18.42 -17.11 18.63
C GLY A 127 -17.06 -16.43 18.60
N CYS A 128 -16.79 -15.49 19.52
CA CYS A 128 -15.47 -14.91 19.81
C CYS A 128 -14.65 -14.36 18.63
N LEU A 129 -15.27 -14.17 17.47
CA LEU A 129 -14.61 -13.62 16.27
C LEU A 129 -14.00 -12.24 16.54
N GLU A 130 -14.71 -11.38 17.26
CA GLU A 130 -14.20 -10.05 17.62
C GLU A 130 -12.96 -10.13 18.53
N ALA A 131 -12.93 -11.08 19.47
CA ALA A 131 -11.76 -11.30 20.31
C ALA A 131 -10.56 -11.82 19.51
N LEU A 132 -10.79 -12.52 18.39
CA LEU A 132 -9.78 -12.88 17.40
C LEU A 132 -9.36 -11.72 16.50
N GLY A 133 -9.91 -10.52 16.70
CA GLY A 133 -9.76 -9.36 15.79
C GLY A 133 -10.25 -9.63 14.37
N PHE A 134 -11.08 -10.66 14.20
CA PHE A 134 -11.59 -11.05 12.90
C PHE A 134 -12.49 -9.96 12.36
N SER A 135 -12.13 -9.48 11.17
CA SER A 135 -12.86 -8.49 10.41
C SER A 135 -12.82 -8.88 8.93
N MET A 136 -13.88 -8.50 8.21
CA MET A 136 -13.91 -8.54 6.75
C MET A 136 -14.27 -7.14 6.21
N MET A 137 -14.00 -6.09 6.99
CA MET A 137 -14.32 -4.71 6.61
C MET A 137 -13.58 -4.28 5.34
N GLU A 138 -12.46 -4.92 4.99
CA GLU A 138 -11.77 -4.69 3.72
C GLU A 138 -12.64 -4.97 2.49
N MET A 139 -13.64 -5.85 2.62
CA MET A 139 -14.61 -6.15 1.55
C MET A 139 -15.65 -5.05 1.37
N GLY A 140 -15.65 -4.04 2.26
CA GLY A 140 -16.53 -2.87 2.17
C GLY A 140 -16.13 -1.87 1.08
N MET A 141 -14.89 -1.97 0.59
CA MET A 141 -14.35 -1.07 -0.43
C MET A 141 -13.46 -1.84 -1.40
N ILE A 142 -13.79 -1.75 -2.70
CA ILE A 142 -13.18 -2.58 -3.74
C ILE A 142 -12.83 -1.73 -4.95
N ARG A 143 -11.68 -2.02 -5.56
CA ARG A 143 -11.28 -1.45 -6.85
C ARG A 143 -10.63 -2.51 -7.72
N VAL A 144 -10.95 -2.50 -9.01
CA VAL A 144 -10.26 -3.31 -10.02
C VAL A 144 -9.47 -2.37 -10.91
N GLU A 145 -8.17 -2.60 -11.05
CA GLU A 145 -7.28 -1.84 -11.92
C GLU A 145 -6.71 -2.75 -13.00
N THR A 146 -6.54 -2.21 -14.21
CA THR A 146 -5.83 -2.92 -15.30
C THR A 146 -4.54 -2.18 -15.60
N GLN A 147 -3.41 -2.77 -15.22
CA GLN A 147 -2.09 -2.28 -15.54
C GLN A 147 -1.63 -2.81 -16.90
N HIS A 148 -1.18 -1.90 -17.76
CA HIS A 148 -0.56 -2.25 -19.03
C HIS A 148 0.96 -2.25 -18.84
N HIS A 149 1.59 -3.43 -18.92
CA HIS A 149 3.05 -3.50 -18.93
C HIS A 149 3.57 -3.19 -20.33
N GLY A 150 4.75 -2.54 -20.43
CA GLY A 150 5.37 -2.11 -21.70
C GLY A 150 5.64 -3.22 -22.73
N HIS A 151 5.52 -4.49 -22.34
CA HIS A 151 5.62 -5.66 -23.23
C HIS A 151 4.26 -6.25 -23.65
N GLY A 152 3.16 -5.49 -23.56
CA GLY A 152 1.85 -5.88 -24.10
C GLY A 152 0.99 -6.76 -23.19
N GLY A 153 1.48 -7.14 -22.00
CA GLY A 153 0.71 -7.88 -21.00
C GLY A 153 -0.22 -6.98 -20.18
N LYS A 154 -1.52 -7.30 -20.15
CA LYS A 154 -2.50 -6.69 -19.24
C LYS A 154 -2.51 -7.47 -17.92
N VAL A 155 -2.26 -6.78 -16.82
CA VAL A 155 -2.35 -7.34 -15.47
C VAL A 155 -3.55 -6.71 -14.79
N GLN A 156 -4.51 -7.52 -14.39
CA GLN A 156 -5.65 -7.07 -13.60
C GLN A 156 -5.37 -7.28 -12.12
N GLU A 157 -5.58 -6.22 -11.35
CA GLU A 157 -5.33 -6.19 -9.91
C GLU A 157 -6.63 -5.87 -9.17
N LEU A 158 -6.89 -6.61 -8.11
CA LEU A 158 -8.00 -6.39 -7.20
C LEU A 158 -7.47 -5.76 -5.90
N LEU A 159 -7.91 -4.54 -5.62
CA LEU A 159 -7.63 -3.85 -4.38
C LEU A 159 -8.82 -3.99 -3.44
N LEU A 160 -8.53 -4.40 -2.20
CA LEU A 160 -9.47 -4.42 -1.08
C LEU A 160 -9.11 -3.28 -0.11
N GLY A 161 -10.11 -2.76 0.60
CA GLY A 161 -9.93 -1.67 1.55
C GLY A 161 -8.87 -1.97 2.61
N ASP A 162 -8.18 -0.94 3.08
CA ASP A 162 -7.22 -1.03 4.18
C ASP A 162 -7.86 -1.50 5.50
N ILE A 163 -7.00 -1.87 6.44
CA ILE A 163 -7.38 -2.24 7.80
C ILE A 163 -6.79 -1.24 8.77
N HIS A 164 -7.49 -1.01 9.88
CA HIS A 164 -7.01 -0.06 10.87
C HIS A 164 -5.70 -0.53 11.53
N THR A 165 -4.76 0.40 11.71
CA THR A 165 -3.45 0.12 12.34
C THR A 165 -3.55 -0.27 13.81
N ASP A 166 -4.55 0.26 14.53
CA ASP A 166 -4.96 -0.21 15.86
C ASP A 166 -5.92 -1.40 15.75
N TRP A 167 -5.52 -2.52 16.37
CA TRP A 167 -6.29 -3.75 16.46
C TRP A 167 -7.72 -3.56 16.97
N THR A 168 -7.90 -2.71 17.99
CA THR A 168 -9.19 -2.52 18.67
C THR A 168 -10.24 -1.85 17.81
N GLN A 169 -9.82 -1.18 16.73
CA GLN A 169 -10.70 -0.42 15.85
C GLN A 169 -11.12 -1.20 14.60
N ARG A 170 -10.52 -2.37 14.33
CA ARG A 170 -10.65 -3.08 13.03
C ARG A 170 -12.05 -3.59 12.71
N THR A 171 -12.85 -3.91 13.72
CA THR A 171 -14.20 -4.46 13.54
C THR A 171 -15.22 -3.39 13.16
N GLN A 172 -14.92 -2.11 13.45
CA GLN A 172 -15.79 -0.96 13.18
C GLN A 172 -15.22 0.02 12.15
N TYR A 173 -13.95 -0.17 11.76
CA TYR A 173 -13.28 0.70 10.81
C TYR A 173 -13.89 0.63 9.42
N ARG A 174 -14.14 1.80 8.83
CA ARG A 174 -14.50 1.95 7.43
C ARG A 174 -13.23 2.26 6.62
N PRO A 175 -12.85 1.42 5.65
CA PRO A 175 -11.64 1.63 4.86
C PRO A 175 -11.62 2.98 4.14
N THR A 176 -10.45 3.61 4.13
CA THR A 176 -10.19 4.87 3.41
C THR A 176 -8.98 4.78 2.48
N GLY A 177 -8.17 3.73 2.61
CA GLY A 177 -7.08 3.36 1.70
C GLY A 177 -7.23 1.93 1.17
N TYR A 178 -6.17 1.40 0.58
CA TYR A 178 -6.15 0.02 0.08
C TYR A 178 -4.99 -0.77 0.65
N GLN A 179 -5.20 -2.07 0.80
CA GLN A 179 -4.12 -3.02 1.06
C GLN A 179 -3.30 -3.27 -0.22
N GLN A 180 -2.24 -4.06 -0.10
CA GLN A 180 -1.51 -4.57 -1.27
C GLN A 180 -2.48 -5.26 -2.25
N PRO A 181 -2.33 -5.02 -3.57
CA PRO A 181 -3.23 -5.57 -4.56
C PRO A 181 -3.13 -7.10 -4.63
N LEU A 182 -4.28 -7.74 -4.80
CA LEU A 182 -4.36 -9.14 -5.23
C LEU A 182 -4.27 -9.19 -6.76
N GLN A 183 -3.68 -10.26 -7.26
CA GLN A 183 -3.54 -10.50 -8.70
C GLN A 183 -4.31 -11.74 -9.11
N ASN A 184 -4.74 -11.76 -10.36
CA ASN A 184 -5.37 -12.93 -10.93
C ASN A 184 -4.40 -14.13 -10.94
N ALA A 185 -4.80 -15.24 -10.33
CA ALA A 185 -3.95 -16.41 -10.22
C ALA A 185 -3.56 -17.00 -11.59
N MET A 186 -4.51 -17.14 -12.52
CA MET A 186 -4.28 -17.79 -13.81
C MET A 186 -3.27 -17.02 -14.67
N ASN A 187 -3.27 -15.70 -14.57
CA ASN A 187 -2.33 -14.84 -15.32
C ASN A 187 -0.94 -14.74 -14.68
N HIS A 188 -0.76 -15.19 -13.43
CA HIS A 188 0.45 -14.97 -12.66
C HIS A 188 1.15 -16.23 -12.11
N ILE A 189 0.56 -17.43 -12.21
CA ILE A 189 1.20 -18.68 -11.76
C ILE A 189 2.59 -18.90 -12.39
N HIS A 190 2.80 -18.43 -13.63
CA HIS A 190 4.12 -18.38 -14.26
C HIS A 190 4.40 -16.94 -14.71
N PRO A 191 5.51 -16.29 -14.29
CA PRO A 191 6.74 -16.83 -13.68
C PRO A 191 6.85 -16.65 -12.14
N CYS A 192 5.76 -16.66 -11.37
CA CYS A 192 5.79 -16.38 -9.92
C CYS A 192 5.65 -17.67 -9.06
N PRO A 193 6.73 -18.15 -8.41
CA PRO A 193 6.68 -19.37 -7.60
C PRO A 193 5.76 -19.26 -6.38
N VAL A 194 5.74 -18.11 -5.71
CA VAL A 194 4.85 -17.83 -4.57
C VAL A 194 3.38 -17.94 -4.99
N CYS A 195 3.04 -17.39 -6.16
CA CYS A 195 1.70 -17.41 -6.71
C CYS A 195 1.18 -18.84 -6.92
N ALA A 196 2.03 -19.74 -7.41
CA ALA A 196 1.71 -21.16 -7.57
C ALA A 196 1.44 -21.86 -6.22
N LEU A 197 2.21 -21.52 -5.17
CA LEU A 197 2.02 -22.08 -3.83
C LEU A 197 0.70 -21.59 -3.21
N VAL A 198 0.44 -20.27 -3.26
CA VAL A 198 -0.79 -19.67 -2.72
C VAL A 198 -2.02 -20.17 -3.48
N TYR A 199 -1.95 -20.32 -4.80
CA TYR A 199 -3.06 -20.84 -5.60
C TYR A 199 -3.42 -22.30 -5.25
N ARG A 200 -2.41 -23.14 -4.98
CA ARG A 200 -2.60 -24.57 -4.69
C ARG A 200 -2.90 -24.88 -3.22
N SER A 201 -2.91 -23.86 -2.37
CA SER A 201 -3.13 -24.05 -0.94
C SER A 201 -4.57 -24.48 -0.63
N SER A 202 -4.74 -25.02 0.57
CA SER A 202 -6.05 -25.32 1.16
C SER A 202 -6.02 -24.97 2.64
N GLU A 203 -7.16 -24.89 3.30
CA GLU A 203 -7.20 -24.49 4.70
C GLU A 203 -6.43 -25.44 5.64
N GLN A 204 -6.24 -26.70 5.26
CA GLN A 204 -5.40 -27.66 6.00
C GLN A 204 -3.94 -27.70 5.49
N ARG A 205 -3.65 -27.11 4.34
CA ARG A 205 -2.31 -27.08 3.72
C ARG A 205 -1.96 -25.65 3.33
N PRO A 206 -1.59 -24.80 4.31
CA PRO A 206 -1.11 -23.44 4.05
C PRO A 206 0.17 -23.50 3.20
N PRO A 207 0.40 -22.51 2.32
CA PRO A 207 1.62 -22.46 1.54
C PRO A 207 2.79 -22.13 2.47
N VAL A 208 3.88 -22.88 2.39
CA VAL A 208 5.13 -22.55 3.10
C VAL A 208 6.02 -21.80 2.12
N LEU A 209 6.26 -20.52 2.38
CA LEU A 209 7.11 -19.71 1.52
C LEU A 209 8.56 -19.85 1.99
N HIS A 210 9.47 -20.05 1.03
CA HIS A 210 10.89 -20.09 1.36
C HIS A 210 11.39 -18.68 1.65
N ARG A 211 12.13 -18.57 2.75
CA ARG A 211 12.84 -17.34 3.10
C ARG A 211 13.74 -16.92 1.94
N SER A 212 13.39 -15.81 1.28
CA SER A 212 14.39 -15.14 0.45
C SER A 212 15.47 -14.57 1.36
N PRO A 213 16.76 -14.75 1.04
CA PRO A 213 17.82 -14.05 1.75
C PRO A 213 17.47 -12.57 1.79
N ALA A 214 17.51 -11.95 2.96
CA ALA A 214 17.32 -10.52 3.09
C ALA A 214 18.36 -9.86 2.18
N ALA A 215 17.91 -9.27 1.08
CA ALA A 215 18.79 -8.57 0.18
C ALA A 215 19.24 -7.33 0.94
N LEU A 216 20.52 -7.28 1.35
CA LEU A 216 21.14 -6.09 1.93
C LEU A 216 21.36 -5.07 0.83
N LEU A 217 20.27 -4.57 0.25
CA LEU A 217 20.30 -3.54 -0.77
C LEU A 217 20.60 -2.22 -0.07
N PRO A 218 21.61 -1.45 -0.52
CA PRO A 218 21.83 -0.12 -0.02
C PRO A 218 20.57 0.73 -0.23
N LEU A 219 20.24 1.55 0.76
CA LEU A 219 19.17 2.56 0.62
C LEU A 219 19.52 3.65 -0.40
N ALA A 220 20.81 3.74 -0.77
CA ALA A 220 21.34 4.75 -1.68
C ALA A 220 20.53 4.88 -2.98
N GLY A 221 20.32 6.11 -3.40
CA GLY A 221 19.69 6.43 -4.68
C GLY A 221 18.25 6.91 -4.53
N ARG A 222 17.55 6.94 -5.67
CA ARG A 222 16.23 7.55 -5.82
C ARG A 222 15.16 6.48 -5.95
N TRP A 223 14.20 6.51 -5.03
CA TRP A 223 13.07 5.59 -4.94
C TRP A 223 11.79 6.33 -5.28
N VAL A 224 10.91 5.73 -6.08
CA VAL A 224 9.66 6.35 -6.51
C VAL A 224 8.48 5.42 -6.33
N SER A 225 7.30 5.99 -6.05
CA SER A 225 6.05 5.23 -6.06
C SER A 225 5.81 4.60 -7.43
N ARG A 226 5.45 3.32 -7.44
CA ARG A 226 5.07 2.58 -8.66
C ARG A 226 3.75 3.09 -9.26
N ARG A 227 2.88 3.67 -8.44
CA ARG A 227 1.53 4.13 -8.83
C ARG A 227 1.05 5.28 -7.94
N CYS A 228 -0.12 5.80 -8.29
CA CYS A 228 -0.88 6.69 -7.43
C CYS A 228 -1.31 5.95 -6.15
N GLU A 229 -0.86 6.41 -4.99
CA GLU A 229 -1.17 5.81 -3.70
C GLU A 229 -2.41 6.47 -3.10
N THR A 230 -3.32 5.67 -2.54
CA THR A 230 -4.48 6.16 -1.76
C THR A 230 -4.14 6.10 -0.28
N ARG A 231 -4.41 7.17 0.47
CA ARG A 231 -4.05 7.24 1.90
C ARG A 231 -5.22 7.69 2.78
N PRO A 232 -5.28 7.24 4.04
CA PRO A 232 -6.14 7.86 5.03
C PRO A 232 -5.81 9.35 5.17
N ASN A 233 -6.83 10.22 5.25
CA ASN A 233 -6.73 11.68 5.43
C ASN A 233 -6.06 12.50 4.32
N VAL A 234 -5.27 11.86 3.46
CA VAL A 234 -4.67 12.43 2.25
C VAL A 234 -5.16 11.61 1.08
N LEU A 235 -6.07 12.17 0.25
CA LEU A 235 -6.79 11.37 -0.74
C LEU A 235 -5.83 10.56 -1.64
N PHE A 236 -4.92 11.23 -2.34
CA PHE A 236 -4.01 10.58 -3.29
C PHE A 236 -2.63 11.23 -3.30
N LEU A 237 -1.57 10.42 -3.40
CA LEU A 237 -0.21 10.94 -3.49
C LEU A 237 0.75 10.04 -4.29
N THR A 238 1.90 10.62 -4.67
CA THR A 238 3.10 9.89 -5.11
C THR A 238 4.31 10.35 -4.30
N ARG A 239 5.21 9.42 -3.99
CA ARG A 239 6.44 9.63 -3.23
C ARG A 239 7.66 9.52 -4.14
N ASP A 240 8.66 10.34 -3.87
CA ASP A 240 9.93 10.38 -4.59
C ASP A 240 11.04 10.74 -3.60
N PHE A 241 11.79 9.73 -3.16
CA PHE A 241 12.74 9.83 -2.07
C PHE A 241 14.15 9.60 -2.58
N THR A 242 15.10 10.39 -2.10
CA THR A 242 16.53 10.21 -2.36
C THR A 242 17.24 10.05 -1.04
N PHE A 243 18.06 9.01 -0.92
CA PHE A 243 18.89 8.76 0.26
C PHE A 243 20.37 8.87 -0.10
N ASP A 244 21.11 9.59 0.74
CA ASP A 244 22.56 9.72 0.71
C ASP A 244 23.14 9.08 1.97
N PRO A 245 23.69 7.85 1.86
CA PRO A 245 24.30 7.18 3.01
C PRO A 245 25.61 7.79 3.50
N GLU A 246 26.35 8.51 2.66
CA GLU A 246 27.62 9.13 3.06
C GLU A 246 27.36 10.30 4.01
N GLN A 247 26.30 11.07 3.73
CA GLN A 247 25.89 12.21 4.55
C GLN A 247 24.86 11.85 5.62
N HIS A 248 24.39 10.60 5.65
CA HIS A 248 23.23 10.19 6.45
C HIS A 248 22.03 11.12 6.24
N ALA A 249 21.85 11.56 4.99
CA ALA A 249 20.89 12.59 4.61
C ALA A 249 19.81 12.01 3.70
N TRP A 250 18.63 12.60 3.74
CA TRP A 250 17.51 12.20 2.88
C TRP A 250 16.75 13.43 2.39
N GLN A 251 16.15 13.28 1.23
CA GLN A 251 15.18 14.21 0.68
C GLN A 251 13.96 13.43 0.20
N GLY A 252 12.76 13.94 0.46
CA GLY A 252 11.53 13.35 -0.02
C GLY A 252 10.60 14.38 -0.63
N VAL A 253 10.01 14.03 -1.76
CA VAL A 253 8.97 14.81 -2.42
C VAL A 253 7.67 14.02 -2.39
N TYR A 254 6.64 14.61 -1.79
CA TYR A 254 5.27 14.10 -1.77
C TYR A 254 4.41 14.99 -2.65
N ARG A 255 3.96 14.46 -3.78
CA ARG A 255 3.00 15.16 -4.66
C ARG A 255 1.61 14.69 -4.32
N HIS A 256 0.71 15.60 -4.04
CA HIS A 256 -0.67 15.34 -3.63
C HIS A 256 -1.62 15.63 -4.79
N TYR A 257 -2.69 14.84 -4.89
CA TYR A 257 -3.63 14.91 -6.01
C TYR A 257 -5.08 14.80 -5.52
N SER A 258 -6.00 15.35 -6.31
CA SER A 258 -7.44 15.32 -6.04
C SER A 258 -8.15 14.10 -6.64
N ASP A 259 -7.42 13.30 -7.44
CA ASP A 259 -7.94 12.19 -8.23
C ASP A 259 -7.09 10.90 -8.10
N PRO A 260 -7.71 9.72 -8.29
CA PRO A 260 -7.10 8.41 -8.04
C PRO A 260 -6.16 7.90 -9.14
N VAL A 261 -5.92 8.71 -10.18
CA VAL A 261 -4.92 8.44 -11.23
C VAL A 261 -3.77 9.45 -11.18
N CYS A 262 -3.76 10.34 -10.17
CA CYS A 262 -2.74 11.35 -9.92
C CYS A 262 -2.52 12.29 -11.13
N SER A 263 -3.60 12.77 -11.74
CA SER A 263 -3.57 13.68 -12.89
C SER A 263 -3.73 15.17 -12.54
N GLN A 264 -4.39 15.46 -11.42
CA GLN A 264 -4.75 16.81 -10.95
C GLN A 264 -3.98 17.09 -9.66
N PRO A 265 -2.81 17.75 -9.74
CA PRO A 265 -2.01 18.04 -8.56
C PRO A 265 -2.63 19.15 -7.71
N THR A 266 -2.59 18.99 -6.39
CA THR A 266 -3.14 19.97 -5.43
C THR A 266 -2.03 20.76 -4.74
N PHE A 267 -1.05 20.07 -4.19
CA PHE A 267 0.17 20.66 -3.63
C PHE A 267 1.32 19.66 -3.61
N THR A 268 2.54 20.17 -3.43
CA THR A 268 3.74 19.37 -3.24
C THR A 268 4.39 19.70 -1.91
N LEU A 269 4.82 18.68 -1.17
CA LEU A 269 5.69 18.80 0.00
C LEU A 269 7.09 18.33 -0.37
N ARG A 270 8.11 19.15 -0.11
CA ARG A 270 9.52 18.78 -0.21
C ARG A 270 10.11 18.79 1.19
N ALA A 271 10.42 17.61 1.73
CA ALA A 271 11.00 17.46 3.05
C ALA A 271 12.46 17.01 2.95
N SER A 272 13.31 17.43 3.88
CA SER A 272 14.69 16.95 3.98
C SER A 272 15.17 16.92 5.43
N GLY A 273 16.23 16.15 5.63
CA GLY A 273 16.95 16.11 6.90
C GLY A 273 17.92 14.94 6.96
N HIS A 274 18.07 14.37 8.16
CA HIS A 274 19.06 13.32 8.42
C HIS A 274 18.38 12.08 8.96
N TYR A 275 19.01 10.92 8.79
CA TYR A 275 18.52 9.66 9.32
C TYR A 275 19.61 8.90 10.06
N ALA A 276 19.22 8.15 11.08
CA ALA A 276 20.07 7.20 11.77
C ALA A 276 19.49 5.80 11.59
N GLN A 277 20.34 4.87 11.14
CA GLN A 277 20.01 3.45 11.13
C GLN A 277 20.13 2.89 12.55
N GLY A 278 19.10 2.17 12.99
CA GLY A 278 19.06 1.46 14.26
C GLY A 278 19.28 -0.04 14.07
N ASN A 279 18.83 -0.80 15.07
CA ASN A 279 18.92 -2.25 15.08
C ASN A 279 17.91 -2.91 14.12
N PRO A 280 18.10 -4.19 13.77
CA PRO A 280 17.04 -5.02 13.21
C PRO A 280 15.79 -4.97 14.09
N SER A 281 14.62 -4.98 13.46
CA SER A 281 13.35 -4.92 14.19
C SER A 281 13.11 -6.20 14.99
N ALA A 282 12.75 -6.05 16.26
CA ALA A 282 12.33 -7.17 17.10
C ALA A 282 10.92 -7.68 16.75
N LYS A 283 10.11 -6.88 16.05
CA LYS A 283 8.71 -7.19 15.70
C LYS A 283 8.58 -7.79 14.30
N VAL A 284 9.40 -7.36 13.35
CA VAL A 284 9.31 -7.77 11.95
C VAL A 284 10.69 -8.27 11.48
N SER A 285 10.83 -9.59 11.31
CA SER A 285 12.10 -10.17 10.86
C SER A 285 12.46 -9.67 9.45
N GLY A 286 13.75 -9.36 9.22
CA GLY A 286 14.22 -8.81 7.95
C GLY A 286 14.01 -7.29 7.78
N ALA A 287 13.36 -6.64 8.75
CA ALA A 287 13.21 -5.19 8.77
C ALA A 287 14.25 -4.52 9.68
N THR A 288 14.56 -3.25 9.41
CA THR A 288 15.49 -2.42 10.17
C THR A 288 14.78 -1.18 10.67
N GLU A 289 15.07 -0.81 11.91
CA GLU A 289 14.52 0.39 12.52
C GLU A 289 15.33 1.63 12.11
N PHE A 290 14.66 2.72 11.75
CA PHE A 290 15.30 3.99 11.43
C PHE A 290 14.75 5.13 12.27
N VAL A 291 15.53 6.18 12.47
CA VAL A 291 15.06 7.45 13.05
C VAL A 291 15.37 8.56 12.07
N PHE A 292 14.32 9.15 11.51
CA PHE A 292 14.41 10.29 10.61
C PHE A 292 14.22 11.57 11.41
N LYS A 293 15.14 12.51 11.27
CA LYS A 293 14.99 13.89 11.74
C LYS A 293 14.65 14.74 10.53
N VAL A 294 13.45 15.32 10.52
CA VAL A 294 13.00 16.26 9.50
C VAL A 294 13.35 17.66 9.98
N THR A 295 14.09 18.40 9.16
CA THR A 295 14.60 19.73 9.54
C THR A 295 14.11 20.84 8.64
N GLN A 296 13.77 20.52 7.39
CA GLN A 296 13.26 21.49 6.42
C GLN A 296 12.07 20.89 5.70
N VAL A 297 11.04 21.71 5.48
CA VAL A 297 9.90 21.38 4.63
C VAL A 297 9.52 22.60 3.81
N GLY A 298 9.58 22.46 2.49
CA GLY A 298 8.98 23.37 1.54
C GLY A 298 7.60 22.88 1.11
N VAL A 299 6.66 23.79 0.89
CA VAL A 299 5.33 23.48 0.33
C VAL A 299 5.08 24.36 -0.88
N THR A 300 4.57 23.76 -1.95
CA THR A 300 4.13 24.48 -3.16
C THR A 300 2.65 24.19 -3.38
N ALA A 301 1.80 25.22 -3.37
CA ALA A 301 0.41 25.10 -3.78
C ALA A 301 0.32 25.00 -5.30
N LEU A 302 -0.42 24.04 -5.84
CA LEU A 302 -0.53 23.80 -7.29
C LEU A 302 -1.94 24.08 -7.83
N GLU A 303 -2.89 24.41 -6.95
CA GLU A 303 -4.24 24.82 -7.30
C GLU A 303 -4.70 26.01 -6.44
N GLU A 304 -5.68 26.76 -6.95
CA GLU A 304 -6.20 27.97 -6.31
C GLU A 304 -6.89 27.68 -4.97
N SER A 305 -7.65 26.58 -4.87
CA SER A 305 -8.31 26.17 -3.62
C SER A 305 -7.32 25.91 -2.51
N THR A 306 -6.20 25.26 -2.82
CA THR A 306 -5.14 24.98 -1.84
C THR A 306 -4.42 26.26 -1.42
N ALA A 307 -4.07 27.14 -2.36
CA ALA A 307 -3.47 28.45 -2.03
C ALA A 307 -4.40 29.30 -1.14
N LYS A 308 -5.70 29.36 -1.47
CA LYS A 308 -6.73 30.03 -0.67
C LYS A 308 -6.83 29.46 0.74
N LEU A 309 -6.83 28.13 0.87
CA LEU A 309 -6.87 27.45 2.16
C LEU A 309 -5.65 27.80 3.02
N LEU A 310 -4.45 27.79 2.44
CA LEU A 310 -3.20 28.11 3.15
C LEU A 310 -3.13 29.60 3.53
N ASN A 311 -3.62 30.50 2.68
CA ASN A 311 -3.74 31.93 3.00
C ASN A 311 -4.74 32.22 4.14
N GLY A 312 -5.65 31.29 4.45
CA GLY A 312 -6.55 31.38 5.60
C GLY A 312 -5.88 31.07 6.95
N THR A 313 -4.61 30.65 6.96
CA THR A 313 -3.88 30.33 8.19
C THR A 313 -3.45 31.58 8.95
N ARG A 314 -3.36 31.45 10.29
CA ARG A 314 -2.89 32.55 11.15
C ARG A 314 -1.38 32.80 10.93
N ALA A 315 -0.96 34.04 11.13
CA ALA A 315 0.45 34.40 11.08
C ALA A 315 1.31 33.52 11.99
N GLY A 316 2.46 33.07 11.48
CA GLY A 316 3.39 32.19 12.19
C GLY A 316 2.93 30.74 12.34
N LYS A 317 1.91 30.28 11.60
CA LYS A 317 1.40 28.90 11.70
C LYS A 317 1.57 28.02 10.47
N CYS A 318 1.88 28.60 9.31
CA CYS A 318 2.06 27.86 8.06
C CYS A 318 2.69 28.78 7.00
N GLY A 319 4.01 28.98 7.06
CA GLY A 319 4.72 29.86 6.14
C GLY A 319 4.35 31.35 6.30
N GLN A 320 4.61 32.14 5.26
CA GLN A 320 4.30 33.55 5.21
C GLN A 320 2.79 33.77 5.02
N ALA A 321 2.15 34.38 6.03
CA ALA A 321 0.72 34.68 6.00
C ALA A 321 0.35 35.58 4.82
N GLY A 322 -0.68 35.18 4.08
CA GLY A 322 -1.17 35.88 2.88
C GLY A 322 -0.23 35.81 1.67
N GLY A 323 0.93 35.15 1.77
CA GLY A 323 1.93 35.05 0.71
C GLY A 323 1.82 33.79 -0.15
N TRP A 324 0.81 32.94 0.06
CA TRP A 324 0.69 31.69 -0.71
C TRP A 324 0.21 31.97 -2.12
N GLU A 325 1.07 31.65 -3.09
CA GLU A 325 0.82 31.79 -4.52
C GLU A 325 0.94 30.42 -5.21
N ILE A 326 0.21 30.26 -6.31
CA ILE A 326 0.24 29.01 -7.08
C ILE A 326 1.63 28.87 -7.73
N GLY A 327 2.24 27.70 -7.57
CA GLY A 327 3.55 27.37 -8.15
C GLY A 327 4.75 27.93 -7.41
N VAL A 328 4.54 28.70 -6.33
CA VAL A 328 5.62 29.27 -5.51
C VAL A 328 5.80 28.41 -4.27
N GLU A 329 7.03 27.96 -4.02
CA GLU A 329 7.39 27.21 -2.83
C GLU A 329 7.59 28.17 -1.64
N GLN A 330 7.06 27.81 -0.47
CA GLN A 330 7.38 28.47 0.79
C GLN A 330 8.04 27.49 1.77
N ASP A 331 9.05 27.97 2.47
CA ASP A 331 9.68 27.26 3.59
C ASP A 331 8.82 27.36 4.86
N LEU A 332 8.61 26.23 5.51
CA LEU A 332 7.88 26.14 6.77
C LEU A 332 8.78 26.21 8.01
N ALA A 333 10.11 26.19 7.85
CA ALA A 333 11.03 26.28 8.99
C ALA A 333 10.83 27.55 9.84
N PRO A 334 10.60 28.76 9.28
CA PRO A 334 10.37 29.97 10.07
C PRO A 334 9.09 29.94 10.93
N THR A 335 8.16 29.03 10.64
CA THR A 335 6.90 28.88 11.37
C THR A 335 6.81 27.58 12.16
N ASP A 336 7.94 26.89 12.37
CA ASP A 336 8.01 25.59 13.04
C ASP A 336 7.05 24.55 12.43
N GLY A 337 6.82 24.62 11.12
CA GLY A 337 5.93 23.75 10.37
C GLY A 337 4.62 24.40 9.92
N CYS A 338 3.60 23.57 9.68
CA CYS A 338 2.27 23.96 9.24
C CYS A 338 1.20 23.10 9.91
N THR A 339 0.50 23.65 10.92
CA THR A 339 -0.50 22.89 11.69
C THR A 339 -1.67 22.40 10.83
N LEU A 340 -2.09 23.22 9.86
CA LEU A 340 -3.17 22.88 8.92
C LEU A 340 -2.86 21.61 8.10
N LEU A 341 -1.59 21.40 7.75
CA LEU A 341 -1.11 20.23 7.01
C LEU A 341 -0.60 19.13 7.94
N GLY A 342 -0.72 19.28 9.27
CA GLY A 342 -0.20 18.32 10.24
C GLY A 342 1.34 18.26 10.31
N ILE A 343 2.03 19.28 9.81
CA ILE A 343 3.50 19.33 9.76
C ILE A 343 4.02 20.10 10.98
N LYS A 344 4.99 19.52 11.68
CA LYS A 344 5.69 20.15 12.79
C LYS A 344 7.18 20.12 12.52
N LEU A 345 7.90 21.21 12.74
CA LEU A 345 9.36 21.25 12.56
C LEU A 345 10.09 21.78 13.80
N PRO A 346 11.32 21.31 14.03
CA PRO A 346 11.84 20.02 13.54
C PRO A 346 11.06 18.87 14.22
N HIS A 347 10.93 17.72 13.56
CA HIS A 347 10.36 16.52 14.19
C HIS A 347 11.17 15.26 13.90
N LYS A 348 10.92 14.24 14.73
CA LYS A 348 11.48 12.91 14.55
C LYS A 348 10.39 11.93 14.13
N GLU A 349 10.73 11.06 13.19
CA GLU A 349 9.89 9.93 12.80
C GLU A 349 10.64 8.63 13.05
N TYR A 350 9.99 7.73 13.78
CA TYR A 350 10.46 6.39 14.06
C TYR A 350 9.92 5.45 12.99
N GLU A 351 10.79 5.03 12.10
CA GLU A 351 10.43 4.32 10.89
C GLU A 351 10.85 2.85 10.85
N LEU A 352 10.21 2.08 9.99
CA LEU A 352 10.52 0.67 9.74
C LEU A 352 10.82 0.48 8.26
N PHE A 353 12.00 -0.01 7.93
CA PHE A 353 12.45 -0.17 6.54
C PHE A 353 12.76 -1.63 6.24
N THR A 354 12.42 -2.08 5.04
CA THR A 354 13.02 -3.29 4.47
C THR A 354 13.21 -3.14 2.97
N THR A 355 14.19 -3.84 2.43
CA THR A 355 14.50 -3.86 1.01
C THR A 355 14.43 -5.28 0.50
N GLU A 356 13.72 -5.48 -0.60
CA GLU A 356 13.49 -6.80 -1.18
C GLU A 356 13.71 -6.78 -2.69
N LEU A 357 13.72 -7.97 -3.28
CA LEU A 357 13.73 -8.14 -4.73
C LEU A 357 12.39 -8.71 -5.16
N ASP A 358 11.76 -8.11 -6.17
CA ASP A 358 10.57 -8.68 -6.79
C ASP A 358 10.90 -10.00 -7.53
N HIS A 359 9.86 -10.66 -8.06
CA HIS A 359 10.01 -11.90 -8.84
C HIS A 359 10.88 -11.75 -10.10
N ARG A 360 11.11 -10.51 -10.58
CA ARG A 360 11.97 -10.16 -11.72
C ARG A 360 13.34 -9.63 -11.28
N LYS A 361 13.67 -9.68 -9.98
CA LYS A 361 14.91 -9.17 -9.38
C LYS A 361 15.06 -7.65 -9.43
N HIS A 362 13.96 -6.90 -9.49
CA HIS A 362 14.00 -5.45 -9.27
C HIS A 362 13.97 -5.12 -7.78
N PRO A 363 14.77 -4.14 -7.33
CA PRO A 363 14.79 -3.71 -5.95
C PRO A 363 13.51 -2.94 -5.57
N LEU A 364 12.92 -3.32 -4.45
CA LEU A 364 11.77 -2.68 -3.82
C LEU A 364 12.15 -2.16 -2.44
N LEU A 365 11.72 -0.94 -2.12
CA LEU A 365 11.82 -0.35 -0.80
C LEU A 365 10.45 -0.30 -0.13
N PHE A 366 10.37 -0.91 1.04
CA PHE A 366 9.21 -0.86 1.92
C PHE A 366 9.50 0.05 3.11
N ILE A 367 8.57 0.96 3.38
CA ILE A 367 8.65 1.96 4.45
C ILE A 367 7.44 1.78 5.37
N GLY A 368 7.59 2.10 6.65
CA GLY A 368 6.60 1.84 7.69
C GLY A 368 5.23 2.43 7.38
N GLU A 369 4.18 1.63 7.54
CA GLU A 369 2.79 2.06 7.33
C GLU A 369 2.42 3.24 8.22
N ARG A 370 1.66 4.20 7.67
CA ARG A 370 1.23 5.36 8.45
C ARG A 370 0.00 5.03 9.28
N PRO A 371 -0.09 5.54 10.52
CA PRO A 371 -1.26 5.35 11.35
C PRO A 371 -2.55 5.78 10.64
N THR A 372 -3.57 4.92 10.67
CA THR A 372 -4.87 5.18 10.05
C THR A 372 -5.60 6.37 10.70
N ASP A 373 -5.29 6.65 11.97
CA ASP A 373 -5.82 7.79 12.73
C ASP A 373 -5.18 9.14 12.37
N GLY A 374 -4.21 9.15 11.43
CA GLY A 374 -3.50 10.36 11.02
C GLY A 374 -2.41 10.82 11.99
N SER A 375 -2.14 10.06 13.06
CA SER A 375 -1.03 10.38 13.97
C SER A 375 0.33 10.11 13.34
N SER A 376 1.37 10.75 13.88
CA SER A 376 2.76 10.54 13.43
C SER A 376 3.46 9.50 14.31
N PRO A 377 4.39 8.70 13.74
CA PRO A 377 5.25 7.79 14.50
C PRO A 377 6.35 8.57 15.23
N ASP A 378 5.96 9.44 16.16
CA ASP A 378 6.78 10.45 16.82
C ASP A 378 7.63 9.92 18.00
N ARG A 379 7.44 8.65 18.36
CA ARG A 379 8.10 7.98 19.49
C ARG A 379 8.34 6.50 19.17
N PRO A 380 9.31 5.83 19.82
CA PRO A 380 9.63 4.42 19.54
C PRO A 380 8.42 3.47 19.64
N GLN A 381 7.52 3.71 20.59
CA GLN A 381 6.34 2.85 20.82
C GLN A 381 5.31 2.95 19.68
N ARG A 382 5.34 4.05 18.92
CA ARG A 382 4.48 4.29 17.75
C ARG A 382 5.16 3.91 16.44
N ARG A 383 6.35 3.28 16.48
CA ARG A 383 7.01 2.78 15.27
C ARG A 383 6.07 1.82 14.53
N PRO A 384 5.91 1.97 13.20
CA PRO A 384 5.11 1.07 12.38
C PRO A 384 5.52 -0.40 12.54
N THR A 385 4.56 -1.30 12.34
CA THR A 385 4.75 -2.77 12.41
C THR A 385 4.42 -3.47 11.10
N SER A 386 4.21 -2.68 10.05
CA SER A 386 3.81 -3.08 8.71
C SER A 386 4.32 -2.05 7.72
N PHE A 387 4.06 -2.27 6.42
CA PHE A 387 4.64 -1.47 5.36
C PHE A 387 3.58 -0.84 4.45
N GLN A 388 3.94 0.32 3.90
CA GLN A 388 3.21 0.99 2.82
C GLN A 388 3.36 0.22 1.50
N ALA A 389 2.72 0.74 0.45
CA ALA A 389 3.03 0.34 -0.92
C ALA A 389 4.55 0.42 -1.18
N PRO A 390 5.15 -0.56 -1.88
CA PRO A 390 6.58 -0.53 -2.18
C PRO A 390 6.93 0.60 -3.15
N MET A 391 8.16 1.10 -3.02
CA MET A 391 8.77 2.03 -3.96
C MET A 391 9.82 1.31 -4.81
N GLU A 392 9.98 1.73 -6.06
CA GLU A 392 10.95 1.15 -7.00
C GLU A 392 12.18 2.06 -7.10
N LEU A 393 13.37 1.46 -7.20
CA LEU A 393 14.60 2.21 -7.45
C LEU A 393 14.60 2.72 -8.89
N CYS A 394 14.73 4.03 -9.08
CA CYS A 394 15.00 4.59 -10.41
C CYS A 394 16.38 4.14 -10.88
N GLY A 395 16.44 3.47 -12.04
CA GLY A 395 17.70 3.24 -12.74
C GLY A 395 18.33 4.58 -13.09
N GLY A 396 19.51 4.87 -12.53
CA GLY A 396 20.30 6.00 -12.98
C GLY A 396 20.58 5.84 -14.47
N GLY A 397 20.09 6.76 -15.30
CA GLY A 397 20.67 6.98 -16.63
C GLY A 397 22.11 7.45 -16.42
N GLY A 398 23.06 6.52 -16.35
CA GLY A 398 24.46 6.85 -16.06
C GLY A 398 25.35 5.63 -15.90
N THR A 399 26.02 5.26 -17.00
CA THR A 399 27.25 4.46 -17.07
C THR A 399 27.20 3.08 -16.43
N GLN A 400 26.94 2.07 -17.28
CA GLN A 400 27.62 0.78 -17.10
C GLN A 400 29.11 1.06 -16.90
N PRO A 401 29.76 0.54 -15.84
CA PRO A 401 31.21 0.46 -15.85
C PRO A 401 31.56 -0.46 -17.01
N SER A 402 32.15 0.12 -18.06
CA SER A 402 32.73 -0.60 -19.16
C SER A 402 33.67 -1.65 -18.58
N ARG A 403 33.25 -2.91 -18.59
CA ARG A 403 34.16 -4.04 -18.41
C ARG A 403 35.12 -3.98 -19.60
N ARG A 404 36.28 -3.34 -19.40
CA ARG A 404 37.46 -3.56 -20.22
C ARG A 404 37.84 -5.03 -20.08
N TYR A 405 37.33 -5.86 -20.96
CA TYR A 405 38.01 -7.05 -21.41
C TYR A 405 38.18 -6.92 -22.91
N GLY A 406 39.44 -6.77 -23.32
CA GLY A 406 39.82 -6.71 -24.72
C GLY A 406 39.47 -8.02 -25.42
N SER A 407 38.80 -7.89 -26.55
CA SER A 407 38.93 -8.81 -27.67
C SER A 407 38.48 -8.05 -28.90
N GLY A 408 39.42 -7.81 -29.80
CA GLY A 408 39.20 -7.03 -31.01
C GLY A 408 38.27 -7.76 -31.96
N PHE A 409 37.27 -7.06 -32.46
CA PHE A 409 36.59 -7.40 -33.69
C PHE A 409 36.23 -6.12 -34.45
N ASN A 410 36.95 -5.91 -35.56
CA ASN A 410 36.62 -4.91 -36.57
C ASN A 410 35.29 -5.28 -37.22
N SER A 411 34.33 -4.35 -37.23
CA SER A 411 33.34 -4.31 -38.29
C SER A 411 32.93 -2.88 -38.59
N LYS A 412 32.78 -2.64 -39.89
CA LYS A 412 32.81 -1.35 -40.58
C LYS A 412 31.56 -0.52 -40.29
N GLN A 413 31.77 0.79 -40.19
CA GLN A 413 30.75 1.83 -40.35
C GLN A 413 29.96 1.61 -41.64
N VAL A 414 28.64 1.52 -41.50
CA VAL A 414 27.70 1.91 -42.56
C VAL A 414 26.99 3.16 -42.06
N GLN A 415 27.42 4.31 -42.60
CA GLN A 415 26.68 5.55 -42.54
C GLN A 415 25.45 5.42 -43.43
N LEU A 416 24.28 5.74 -42.89
CA LEU A 416 23.14 6.19 -43.67
C LEU A 416 22.59 7.44 -42.99
N ALA A 417 23.01 8.58 -43.51
CA ALA A 417 22.31 9.85 -43.37
C ALA A 417 21.44 10.03 -44.62
N ALA A 418 20.16 10.35 -44.44
CA ALA A 418 19.42 11.29 -45.29
C ALA A 418 17.99 11.50 -44.80
N ASN A 419 17.72 12.74 -44.39
CA ASN A 419 16.57 13.59 -44.69
C ASN A 419 15.24 12.98 -45.16
N GLY A 420 14.16 13.47 -44.55
CA GLY A 420 12.80 13.38 -45.09
C GLY A 420 11.82 14.34 -44.41
N THR A 421 11.99 15.64 -44.63
CA THR A 421 10.94 16.64 -44.40
C THR A 421 9.79 16.44 -45.37
N MET A 422 8.56 16.19 -44.89
CA MET A 422 7.36 16.63 -45.58
C MET A 422 6.22 16.97 -44.60
N ARG A 423 5.72 18.19 -44.79
CA ARG A 423 4.53 18.79 -44.18
C ARG A 423 3.27 18.02 -44.58
N LEU A 424 2.31 17.95 -43.67
CA LEU A 424 0.90 18.06 -44.01
C LEU A 424 0.19 18.86 -42.92
N ALA A 425 -0.15 20.09 -43.29
CA ALA A 425 -1.01 20.99 -42.57
C ALA A 425 -2.49 20.66 -42.89
N GLN A 426 -3.37 21.20 -42.05
CA GLN A 426 -4.82 21.38 -42.20
C GLN A 426 -5.71 20.28 -41.62
N LEU A 427 -6.26 20.56 -40.43
CA LEU A 427 -7.69 20.90 -40.29
C LEU A 427 -7.90 21.62 -38.95
N VAL A 428 -8.36 22.86 -39.04
CA VAL A 428 -8.75 23.76 -37.94
C VAL A 428 -10.22 24.15 -38.19
N LEU A 429 -10.95 24.47 -37.11
CA LEU A 429 -12.26 25.15 -37.03
C LEU A 429 -13.49 24.24 -37.28
N LEU A 430 -14.58 24.21 -36.50
CA LEU A 430 -15.21 25.05 -35.46
C LEU A 430 -15.98 24.10 -34.50
N VAL A 431 -16.23 24.39 -33.22
CA VAL A 431 -17.31 25.27 -32.72
C VAL A 431 -16.95 25.82 -31.34
N LEU A 432 -16.99 27.15 -31.24
CA LEU A 432 -17.03 27.95 -30.02
C LEU A 432 -18.43 28.58 -29.92
N GLY A 433 -18.92 28.72 -28.69
CA GLY A 433 -20.08 29.55 -28.32
C GLY A 433 -21.18 28.71 -27.67
N SER A 434 -21.75 29.04 -26.52
CA SER A 434 -21.65 30.20 -25.63
C SER A 434 -22.65 29.99 -24.48
N VAL A 435 -22.55 30.85 -23.46
CA VAL A 435 -23.62 31.29 -22.54
C VAL A 435 -23.43 30.89 -21.07
N LEU A 436 -22.92 31.90 -20.36
CA LEU A 436 -23.08 32.22 -18.95
C LEU A 436 -24.54 32.12 -18.46
N GLY A 437 -24.74 31.72 -17.21
CA GLY A 437 -25.82 32.24 -16.37
C GLY A 437 -26.53 31.21 -15.49
N SER A 438 -26.77 31.63 -14.23
CA SER A 438 -27.56 31.01 -13.13
C SER A 438 -26.67 30.34 -12.07
N TRP A 439 -26.14 31.04 -11.06
CA TRP A 439 -26.82 31.65 -9.90
C TRP A 439 -27.80 30.71 -9.15
N LEU A 440 -27.39 30.38 -7.91
CA LEU A 440 -28.16 30.20 -6.67
C LEU A 440 -29.13 29.01 -6.55
N CYS A 441 -28.82 28.14 -5.56
CA CYS A 441 -29.72 27.54 -4.56
C CYS A 441 -28.83 26.68 -3.63
N ALA A 442 -28.46 27.09 -2.42
CA ALA A 442 -29.26 27.04 -1.19
C ALA A 442 -29.88 25.65 -0.94
N TYR A 443 -29.14 24.74 -0.29
CA TYR A 443 -29.45 24.14 1.01
C TYR A 443 -28.27 23.32 1.53
#